data_AF-A0A167WRX1-F1
#
_entry.id   AF-A0A167WRX1-F1
#
_cell.length_a   1.000
_cell.length_b   1.000
_cell.length_c   1.000
_cell.angle_alpha   90.00
_cell.angle_beta   90.00
_cell.angle_gamma   90.00
#
_symmetry.space_group_name_H-M   'P 1'
#
loop_
_entity.id
_entity.type
_entity.pdbx_description
1 polymer ?
#
loop_
_entity_poly.entity_id
_entity_poly.type
_entity_poly.pdbx_seq_one_letter_code
_entity_poly.pdbx_strand_id
1 'polypeptide(L)'
;MRVFKLIVDFYIKGSIHVGLSCYALVRMTQHMFHISYEDSLAHFAFFGTIVGYNFVKYDALARAKKIQMRKELKAIAVFSFCCFILVGYYFFQLQRVTQIVAVAFLSITLLYTLPFFPNKRNARNWAGVKIYIVALCWVGVTLGLPVLNAEIPIIADFYLKCLQRFLLVFVLVLVFEIIDLANDDPHLKTVPQQIGVRRTKLLGLLLLLPFYLLEFLKSNFDESQLVVNLLLVIMISLFLLFANEKRSKYYTSFWVESIPLVWWLLLLII
;
A
#
# COMPACT_ATOMS: atom_id res chain seq x y z
N MET A 1 -5.16 15.16 26.81
CA MET A 1 -5.33 13.74 26.38
C MET A 1 -6.45 13.52 25.36
N ARG A 2 -7.66 14.09 25.55
CA ARG A 2 -8.81 13.87 24.64
C ARG A 2 -8.59 14.40 23.21
N VAL A 3 -7.99 15.58 23.06
CA VAL A 3 -7.69 16.19 21.74
C VAL A 3 -6.64 15.39 20.97
N PHE A 4 -5.55 15.00 21.63
CA PHE A 4 -4.50 14.18 21.01
C PHE A 4 -5.06 12.85 20.47
N LYS A 5 -5.90 12.15 21.26
CA LYS A 5 -6.56 10.93 20.82
C LYS A 5 -7.46 11.16 19.60
N LEU A 6 -8.22 12.25 19.58
CA LEU A 6 -9.06 12.61 18.42
C LEU A 6 -8.23 12.83 17.14
N ILE A 7 -7.08 13.50 17.25
CA ILE A 7 -6.18 13.75 16.11
C ILE A 7 -5.61 12.42 15.59
N VAL A 8 -5.10 11.57 16.48
CA VAL A 8 -4.53 10.26 16.11
C VAL A 8 -5.61 9.35 15.50
N ASP A 9 -6.80 9.32 16.10
CA ASP A 9 -7.92 8.54 15.58
C ASP A 9 -8.32 9.03 14.18
N PHE A 10 -8.39 10.35 13.96
CA PHE A 10 -8.68 10.92 12.64
C PHE A 10 -7.58 10.59 11.62
N TYR A 11 -6.31 10.68 12.02
CA TYR A 11 -5.15 10.39 11.18
C TYR A 11 -5.15 8.95 10.65
N ILE A 12 -5.41 7.96 11.52
CA ILE A 12 -5.43 6.54 11.14
C ILE A 12 -6.74 6.19 10.41
N LYS A 13 -7.90 6.61 10.94
CA LYS A 13 -9.20 6.30 10.33
C LYS A 13 -9.36 6.97 8.96
N GLY A 14 -8.87 8.20 8.83
CA GLY A 14 -8.87 8.98 7.59
C GLY A 14 -7.86 8.51 6.54
N SER A 15 -7.12 7.42 6.80
CA SER A 15 -6.14 6.83 5.87
C SER A 15 -4.97 7.76 5.51
N ILE A 16 -4.69 8.78 6.33
CA ILE A 16 -3.55 9.69 6.12
C ILE A 16 -2.24 8.92 6.28
N HIS A 17 -2.19 8.02 7.27
CA HIS A 17 -1.02 7.22 7.55
C HIS A 17 -0.59 6.35 6.36
N VAL A 18 -1.48 5.50 5.85
CA VAL A 18 -1.22 4.71 4.63
C VAL A 18 -0.96 5.56 3.39
N GLY A 19 -1.58 6.75 3.30
CA GLY A 19 -1.27 7.72 2.26
C GLY A 19 0.20 8.13 2.30
N LEU A 20 0.72 8.48 3.48
CA LEU A 20 2.14 8.83 3.68
C LEU A 20 3.05 7.65 3.33
N SER A 21 2.64 6.42 3.62
CA SER A 21 3.37 5.22 3.20
C SER A 21 3.48 5.13 1.67
N CYS A 22 2.39 5.36 0.95
CA CYS A 22 2.38 5.38 -0.51
C CYS A 22 3.27 6.51 -1.08
N TYR A 23 3.16 7.71 -0.50
CA TYR A 23 4.03 8.84 -0.82
C TYR A 23 5.51 8.49 -0.66
N ALA A 24 5.89 7.89 0.46
CA ALA A 24 7.26 7.47 0.73
C ALA A 24 7.76 6.46 -0.30
N LEU A 25 6.92 5.51 -0.74
CA LEU A 25 7.32 4.57 -1.78
C LEU A 25 7.52 5.23 -3.15
N VAL A 26 6.71 6.24 -3.50
CA VAL A 26 6.94 7.05 -4.71
C VAL A 26 8.27 7.79 -4.59
N ARG A 27 8.57 8.41 -3.44
CA ARG A 27 9.87 9.08 -3.21
C ARG A 27 11.06 8.12 -3.30
N MET A 28 10.90 6.90 -2.78
CA MET A 28 11.91 5.85 -2.95
C MET A 28 12.13 5.52 -4.42
N THR A 29 11.07 5.39 -5.21
CA THR A 29 11.22 5.16 -6.66
C THR A 29 11.88 6.34 -7.35
N GLN A 30 11.52 7.58 -7.00
CA GLN A 30 12.17 8.76 -7.58
C GLN A 30 13.67 8.75 -7.31
N HIS A 31 14.07 8.43 -6.08
CA HIS A 31 15.48 8.29 -5.72
C HIS A 31 16.18 7.16 -6.52
N MET A 32 15.62 5.95 -6.51
CA MET A 32 16.23 4.76 -7.13
C MET A 32 16.41 4.86 -8.66
N PHE A 33 15.56 5.63 -9.34
CA PHE A 33 15.61 5.83 -10.80
C PHE A 33 16.16 7.22 -11.18
N HIS A 34 16.70 7.97 -10.21
CA HIS A 34 17.23 9.33 -10.41
C HIS A 34 16.23 10.27 -11.12
N ILE A 35 14.94 10.11 -10.81
CA ILE A 35 13.87 10.96 -11.31
C ILE A 35 13.96 12.31 -10.58
N SER A 36 13.81 13.40 -11.31
CA SER A 36 13.73 14.74 -10.72
C SER A 36 12.66 14.80 -9.65
N TYR A 37 12.88 15.61 -8.61
CA TYR A 37 11.96 15.71 -7.47
C TYR A 37 10.70 16.46 -7.86
N GLU A 38 9.85 15.80 -8.65
CA GLU A 38 8.56 16.33 -9.07
C GLU A 38 7.50 15.93 -8.04
N ASP A 39 6.86 16.94 -7.46
CA ASP A 39 5.91 16.77 -6.38
C ASP A 39 4.57 16.22 -6.87
N SER A 40 4.19 16.51 -8.12
CA SER A 40 2.85 16.24 -8.67
C SER A 40 2.42 14.78 -8.46
N LEU A 41 3.30 13.85 -8.81
CA LEU A 41 2.97 12.44 -8.75
C LEU A 41 2.96 11.88 -7.33
N ALA A 42 3.88 12.31 -6.47
CA ALA A 42 3.90 11.88 -5.08
C ALA A 42 2.63 12.35 -4.36
N HIS A 43 2.18 13.58 -4.62
CA HIS A 43 0.91 14.09 -4.10
C HIS A 43 -0.31 13.41 -4.72
N PHE A 44 -0.31 13.14 -6.03
CA PHE A 44 -1.35 12.35 -6.68
C PHE A 44 -1.52 10.98 -6.01
N ALA A 45 -0.42 10.26 -5.77
CA ALA A 45 -0.43 8.98 -5.09
C ALA A 45 -0.91 9.10 -3.63
N PHE A 46 -0.41 10.10 -2.89
CA PHE A 46 -0.80 10.38 -1.50
C PHE A 46 -2.32 10.59 -1.35
N PHE A 47 -2.87 11.57 -2.06
CA PHE A 47 -4.29 11.90 -1.98
C PHE A 47 -5.15 10.80 -2.59
N GLY A 48 -4.67 10.14 -3.66
CA GLY A 48 -5.34 9.02 -4.29
C GLY A 48 -5.49 7.83 -3.36
N THR A 49 -4.45 7.50 -2.59
CA THR A 49 -4.49 6.46 -1.55
C THR A 49 -5.50 6.81 -0.46
N ILE A 50 -5.55 8.07 0.02
CA ILE A 50 -6.55 8.51 1.00
C ILE A 50 -7.97 8.28 0.48
N VAL A 51 -8.27 8.76 -0.73
CA VAL A 51 -9.58 8.63 -1.36
C VAL A 51 -9.95 7.16 -1.55
N GLY A 52 -9.05 6.38 -2.14
CA GLY A 52 -9.27 4.96 -2.42
C GLY A 52 -9.52 4.16 -1.14
N TYR A 53 -8.66 4.27 -0.13
CA TYR A 53 -8.82 3.52 1.13
C TYR A 53 -10.07 3.95 1.91
N ASN A 54 -10.38 5.25 1.97
CA ASN A 54 -11.59 5.71 2.64
C ASN A 54 -12.85 5.26 1.90
N PHE A 55 -12.82 5.23 0.57
CA PHE A 55 -13.89 4.64 -0.23
C PHE A 55 -14.07 3.16 0.15
N VAL A 56 -13.01 2.33 0.11
CA VAL A 56 -13.10 0.89 0.46
C VAL A 56 -13.57 0.65 1.91
N LYS A 57 -13.14 1.50 2.85
CA LYS A 57 -13.48 1.39 4.28
C LYS A 57 -14.94 1.75 4.56
N TYR A 58 -15.47 2.79 3.92
CA TYR A 58 -16.74 3.42 4.32
C TYR A 58 -17.87 3.26 3.30
N ASP A 59 -17.61 2.77 2.09
CA ASP A 59 -18.59 2.58 1.02
C ASP A 59 -19.78 1.69 1.44
N ALA A 60 -19.53 0.56 2.09
CA ALA A 60 -20.61 -0.31 2.60
C ALA A 60 -21.47 0.39 3.68
N LEU A 61 -20.84 1.20 4.53
CA LEU A 61 -21.54 1.96 5.58
C LEU A 61 -22.36 3.11 4.99
N ALA A 62 -21.86 3.77 3.94
CA ALA A 62 -22.58 4.80 3.21
C ALA A 62 -23.80 4.24 2.45
N ARG A 63 -23.65 3.08 1.78
CA ARG A 63 -24.75 2.41 1.06
C ARG A 63 -25.86 1.91 1.98
N ALA A 64 -25.51 1.44 3.17
CA ALA A 64 -26.48 0.82 4.06
C ALA A 64 -27.58 1.77 4.57
N LYS A 65 -27.50 3.09 4.32
CA LYS A 65 -28.42 4.16 4.80
C LYS A 65 -28.77 4.11 6.30
N LYS A 66 -28.14 3.21 7.08
CA LYS A 66 -28.62 2.73 8.38
C LYS A 66 -28.07 3.49 9.57
N ILE A 67 -27.14 4.41 9.38
CA ILE A 67 -26.44 5.03 10.51
C ILE A 67 -26.43 6.53 10.30
N GLN A 68 -27.15 7.22 11.18
CA GLN A 68 -26.99 8.63 11.47
C GLN A 68 -25.47 8.92 11.54
N MET A 69 -24.91 9.49 10.46
CA MET A 69 -23.45 9.52 10.29
C MET A 69 -22.82 10.25 11.48
N ARG A 70 -22.04 9.52 12.27
CA ARG A 70 -21.28 10.08 13.40
C ARG A 70 -20.46 11.26 12.88
N LYS A 71 -20.30 12.31 13.70
CA LYS A 71 -19.57 13.53 13.32
C LYS A 71 -18.17 13.23 12.74
N GLU A 72 -17.49 12.22 13.27
CA GLU A 72 -16.20 11.71 12.75
C GLU A 72 -16.28 11.25 11.28
N LEU A 73 -17.29 10.46 10.91
CA LEU A 73 -17.45 9.96 9.54
C LEU A 73 -17.78 11.09 8.56
N LYS A 74 -18.53 12.10 9.00
CA LYS A 74 -18.78 13.30 8.20
C LYS A 74 -17.49 14.08 7.95
N ALA A 75 -16.66 14.25 8.98
CA ALA A 75 -15.35 14.90 8.84
C ALA A 75 -14.43 14.14 7.88
N ILE A 76 -14.36 12.81 7.99
CA ILE A 76 -13.58 11.96 7.07
C ILE A 76 -14.12 12.06 5.64
N ALA A 77 -15.45 12.11 5.46
CA ALA A 77 -16.05 12.26 4.13
C ALA A 77 -15.71 13.61 3.48
N VAL A 78 -15.84 14.71 4.22
CA VAL A 78 -15.45 16.06 3.74
C VAL A 78 -13.96 16.09 3.42
N PHE A 79 -13.11 15.56 4.29
CA PHE A 79 -11.68 15.47 4.04
C PHE A 79 -11.34 14.63 2.80
N SER A 80 -12.02 13.50 2.61
CA SER A 80 -11.84 12.65 1.43
C SER A 80 -12.30 13.36 0.15
N PHE A 81 -13.35 14.17 0.22
CA PHE A 81 -13.79 14.99 -0.91
C PHE A 81 -12.77 16.07 -1.28
N CYS A 82 -12.18 16.76 -0.30
CA CYS A 82 -11.08 17.69 -0.54
C CYS A 82 -9.87 16.98 -1.17
N CYS A 83 -9.51 15.78 -0.68
CA CYS A 83 -8.45 14.96 -1.27
C CYS A 83 -8.80 14.57 -2.72
N PHE A 84 -10.05 14.26 -3.03
CA PHE A 84 -10.48 13.95 -4.40
C PHE A 84 -10.29 15.12 -5.36
N ILE A 85 -10.58 16.35 -4.93
CA ILE A 85 -10.28 17.55 -5.73
C ILE A 85 -8.78 17.68 -5.97
N LEU A 86 -7.96 17.46 -4.95
CA LEU A 86 -6.49 17.49 -5.07
C LEU A 86 -5.96 16.39 -6.00
N VAL A 87 -6.55 15.18 -5.96
CA VAL A 87 -6.25 14.11 -6.93
C VAL A 87 -6.50 14.60 -8.35
N GLY A 88 -7.65 15.23 -8.62
CA GLY A 88 -7.95 15.81 -9.92
C GLY A 88 -6.93 16.87 -10.34
N TYR A 89 -6.58 17.79 -9.45
CA TYR A 89 -5.58 18.82 -9.69
C TYR A 89 -4.22 18.25 -10.09
N TYR A 90 -3.69 17.27 -9.34
CA TYR A 90 -2.41 16.65 -9.65
C TYR A 90 -2.48 15.70 -10.84
N PHE A 91 -3.61 15.03 -11.09
CA PHE A 91 -3.81 14.16 -12.25
C PHE A 91 -3.58 14.91 -13.56
N PHE A 92 -4.11 16.13 -13.69
CA PHE A 92 -3.95 16.94 -14.90
C PHE A 92 -2.53 17.49 -15.11
N GLN A 93 -1.64 17.37 -14.11
CA GLN A 93 -0.22 17.70 -14.24
C GLN A 93 0.62 16.51 -14.73
N LEU A 94 0.09 15.28 -14.66
CA LEU A 94 0.79 14.08 -15.11
C LEU A 94 0.84 14.00 -16.65
N GLN A 95 1.85 13.31 -17.16
CA GLN A 95 1.94 12.97 -18.58
C GLN A 95 0.72 12.18 -19.05
N ARG A 96 0.31 12.36 -20.31
CA ARG A 96 -0.90 11.71 -20.85
C ARG A 96 -0.87 10.19 -20.74
N VAL A 97 0.29 9.58 -20.99
CA VAL A 97 0.45 8.11 -20.86
C VAL A 97 0.22 7.69 -19.40
N THR A 98 0.79 8.41 -18.44
CA THR A 98 0.59 8.19 -17.01
C THR A 98 -0.88 8.35 -16.60
N GLN A 99 -1.58 9.36 -17.13
CA GLN A 99 -3.01 9.55 -16.88
C GLN A 99 -3.85 8.33 -17.32
N ILE A 100 -3.60 7.82 -18.53
CA ILE A 100 -4.31 6.64 -19.07
C ILE A 100 -4.06 5.42 -18.16
N VAL A 101 -2.80 5.18 -17.79
CA VAL A 101 -2.43 4.05 -16.94
C VAL A 101 -3.00 4.22 -15.51
N ALA A 102 -3.03 5.44 -14.97
CA ALA A 102 -3.65 5.73 -13.70
C ALA A 102 -5.17 5.44 -13.71
N VAL A 103 -5.87 5.76 -14.80
CA VAL A 103 -7.29 5.41 -14.99
C VAL A 103 -7.48 3.90 -15.08
N ALA A 104 -6.54 3.17 -15.72
CA ALA A 104 -6.57 1.70 -15.72
C ALA A 104 -6.43 1.12 -14.30
N PHE A 105 -5.50 1.61 -13.49
CA PHE A 105 -5.36 1.18 -12.09
C PHE A 105 -6.56 1.59 -11.22
N LEU A 106 -7.16 2.75 -11.44
CA LEU A 106 -8.42 3.14 -10.81
C LEU A 106 -9.53 2.14 -11.17
N SER A 107 -9.63 1.75 -12.44
CA SER A 107 -10.61 0.77 -12.92
C SER A 107 -10.42 -0.59 -12.24
N ILE A 108 -9.18 -1.08 -12.12
CA ILE A 108 -8.85 -2.29 -11.38
C ILE A 108 -9.27 -2.16 -9.90
N THR A 109 -9.00 -1.02 -9.28
CA THR A 109 -9.36 -0.76 -7.88
C THR A 109 -10.88 -0.74 -7.67
N LEU A 110 -11.62 -0.15 -8.60
CA LEU A 110 -13.08 -0.17 -8.57
C LEU A 110 -13.62 -1.59 -8.77
N LEU A 111 -13.14 -2.32 -9.78
CA LEU A 111 -13.52 -3.71 -10.05
C LEU A 111 -13.20 -4.64 -8.87
N TYR A 112 -12.11 -4.37 -8.17
CA TYR A 112 -11.74 -5.06 -6.94
C TYR A 112 -12.75 -4.84 -5.82
N THR A 113 -13.26 -3.61 -5.67
CA THR A 113 -14.06 -3.19 -4.50
C THR A 113 -15.56 -3.34 -4.69
N LEU A 114 -16.08 -3.05 -5.87
CA LEU A 114 -17.51 -3.04 -6.16
C LEU A 114 -17.96 -4.37 -6.79
N PRO A 115 -19.15 -4.88 -6.41
CA PRO A 115 -19.70 -6.10 -6.99
C PRO A 115 -20.34 -5.80 -8.36
N PHE A 116 -19.52 -5.63 -9.39
CA PHE A 116 -19.99 -5.34 -10.76
C PHE A 116 -20.67 -6.53 -11.44
N PHE A 117 -20.36 -7.77 -11.04
CA PHE A 117 -20.90 -8.98 -11.67
C PHE A 117 -22.17 -9.50 -10.98
N PRO A 118 -23.13 -10.08 -11.72
CA PRO A 118 -24.44 -10.52 -11.19
C PRO A 118 -24.35 -11.55 -10.04
N ASN A 119 -23.24 -12.27 -9.93
CA ASN A 119 -23.02 -13.34 -8.94
C ASN A 119 -22.54 -12.85 -7.55
N LYS A 120 -22.96 -11.65 -7.13
CA LYS A 120 -22.89 -11.06 -5.78
C LYS A 120 -21.54 -11.05 -5.03
N ARG A 121 -20.41 -11.44 -5.63
CA ARG A 121 -19.08 -11.39 -5.01
C ARG A 121 -18.12 -10.52 -5.83
N ASN A 122 -17.59 -9.46 -5.22
CA ASN A 122 -16.50 -8.63 -5.75
C ASN A 122 -15.16 -9.38 -5.67
N ALA A 123 -14.15 -8.96 -6.44
CA ALA A 123 -12.83 -9.59 -6.43
C ALA A 123 -12.11 -9.48 -5.07
N ARG A 124 -12.51 -8.51 -4.23
CA ARG A 124 -12.14 -8.45 -2.80
C ARG A 124 -12.47 -9.72 -2.02
N ASN A 125 -13.54 -10.41 -2.37
CA ASN A 125 -13.99 -11.63 -1.70
C ASN A 125 -13.47 -12.91 -2.39
N TRP A 126 -12.57 -12.79 -3.37
CA TRP A 126 -12.01 -13.96 -4.05
C TRP A 126 -10.89 -14.58 -3.23
N ALA A 127 -11.01 -15.89 -3.03
CA ALA A 127 -10.08 -16.72 -2.29
C ALA A 127 -8.64 -16.57 -2.78
N GLY A 128 -7.73 -16.11 -1.92
CA GLY A 128 -6.29 -16.04 -2.19
C GLY A 128 -5.84 -15.04 -3.27
N VAL A 129 -6.70 -14.60 -4.19
CA VAL A 129 -6.35 -13.67 -5.28
C VAL A 129 -6.23 -12.21 -4.79
N LYS A 130 -6.93 -11.86 -3.69
CA LYS A 130 -7.00 -10.49 -3.18
C LYS A 130 -5.62 -9.86 -2.93
N ILE A 131 -4.68 -10.63 -2.38
CA ILE A 131 -3.35 -10.14 -2.02
C ILE A 131 -2.52 -9.77 -3.26
N TYR A 132 -2.64 -10.56 -4.34
CA TYR A 132 -1.93 -10.32 -5.60
C TYR A 132 -2.42 -9.04 -6.27
N ILE A 133 -3.74 -8.81 -6.30
CA ILE A 133 -4.33 -7.58 -6.86
C ILE A 133 -3.85 -6.35 -6.07
N VAL A 134 -3.87 -6.42 -4.74
CA VAL A 134 -3.38 -5.33 -3.88
C VAL A 134 -1.91 -5.05 -4.16
N ALA A 135 -1.05 -6.07 -4.15
CA ALA A 135 0.37 -5.91 -4.41
C ALA A 135 0.66 -5.32 -5.80
N LEU A 136 -0.04 -5.78 -6.85
CA LEU A 136 0.09 -5.22 -8.20
C LEU A 136 -0.35 -3.77 -8.29
N CYS A 137 -1.44 -3.38 -7.63
CA CYS A 137 -1.88 -1.98 -7.61
C CYS A 137 -0.83 -1.09 -6.93
N TRP A 138 -0.23 -1.55 -5.83
CA TRP A 138 0.84 -0.82 -5.16
C TRP A 138 2.09 -0.70 -6.04
N VAL A 139 2.51 -1.76 -6.72
CA VAL A 139 3.64 -1.69 -7.69
C VAL A 139 3.33 -0.70 -8.81
N GLY A 140 2.13 -0.80 -9.39
CA GLY A 140 1.68 0.10 -10.44
C GLY A 140 1.73 1.56 -10.04
N VAL A 141 1.12 1.91 -8.90
CA VAL A 141 1.00 3.30 -8.45
C VAL A 141 2.32 3.85 -7.92
N THR A 142 3.07 3.07 -7.13
CA THR A 142 4.27 3.56 -6.43
C THR A 142 5.56 3.43 -7.22
N LEU A 143 5.57 2.65 -8.30
CA LEU A 143 6.75 2.42 -9.12
C LEU A 143 6.47 2.61 -10.62
N GLY A 144 5.42 1.98 -11.13
CA GLY A 144 5.04 2.09 -12.55
C GLY A 144 4.73 3.52 -12.98
N LEU A 145 3.80 4.19 -12.30
CA LEU A 145 3.41 5.56 -12.63
C LEU A 145 4.59 6.55 -12.55
N PRO A 146 5.49 6.50 -11.52
CA PRO A 146 6.67 7.36 -11.50
C PRO A 146 7.61 7.19 -12.67
N VAL A 147 7.94 5.95 -13.00
CA VAL A 147 8.83 5.65 -14.13
C VAL A 147 8.21 6.10 -15.46
N LEU A 148 6.91 5.86 -15.65
CA LEU A 148 6.20 6.32 -16.84
C LEU A 148 6.11 7.85 -16.92
N ASN A 149 5.83 8.54 -15.81
CA ASN A 149 5.68 10.00 -15.79
C ASN A 149 6.99 10.73 -16.06
N ALA A 150 8.10 10.14 -15.63
CA ALA A 150 9.44 10.68 -15.86
C ALA A 150 10.07 10.20 -17.17
N GLU A 151 9.32 9.45 -18.00
CA GLU A 151 9.77 8.93 -19.30
C GLU A 151 11.08 8.11 -19.20
N ILE A 152 11.29 7.45 -18.06
CA ILE A 152 12.47 6.61 -17.84
C ILE A 152 12.35 5.32 -18.67
N PRO A 153 13.40 4.92 -19.40
CA PRO A 153 13.39 3.69 -20.18
C PRO A 153 13.05 2.45 -19.35
N ILE A 154 12.10 1.66 -19.82
CA ILE A 154 11.71 0.40 -19.20
C ILE A 154 12.70 -0.71 -19.62
N ILE A 155 13.71 -0.92 -18.79
CA ILE A 155 14.76 -1.93 -18.99
C ILE A 155 14.77 -2.95 -17.83
N ALA A 156 15.74 -3.87 -17.80
CA ALA A 156 15.81 -4.95 -16.80
C ALA A 156 15.66 -4.46 -15.35
N ASP A 157 16.33 -3.36 -14.98
CA ASP A 157 16.27 -2.79 -13.62
C ASP A 157 14.85 -2.37 -13.20
N PHE A 158 14.01 -1.92 -14.15
CA PHE A 158 12.60 -1.63 -13.89
C PHE A 158 11.84 -2.88 -13.43
N TYR A 159 12.02 -3.99 -14.14
CA TYR A 159 11.33 -5.24 -13.82
C TYR A 159 11.85 -5.86 -12.52
N LEU A 160 13.15 -5.75 -12.25
CA LEU A 160 13.74 -6.16 -10.97
C LEU A 160 13.13 -5.37 -9.81
N LYS A 161 13.03 -4.04 -9.93
CA LYS A 161 12.39 -3.20 -8.89
C LYS A 161 10.89 -3.44 -8.78
N CYS A 162 10.20 -3.74 -9.88
CA CYS A 162 8.79 -4.18 -9.85
C CYS A 162 8.62 -5.45 -9.00
N LEU A 163 9.45 -6.46 -9.23
CA LEU A 163 9.42 -7.70 -8.47
C LEU A 163 9.79 -7.47 -6.99
N GLN A 164 10.82 -6.66 -6.73
CA GLN A 164 11.23 -6.30 -5.37
C GLN A 164 10.10 -5.57 -4.63
N ARG A 165 9.45 -4.58 -5.26
CA ARG A 165 8.29 -3.87 -4.71
C ARG A 165 7.11 -4.81 -4.46
N PHE A 166 6.85 -5.72 -5.39
CA PHE A 166 5.78 -6.72 -5.26
C PHE A 166 6.00 -7.61 -4.04
N LEU A 167 7.21 -8.18 -3.89
CA LEU A 167 7.57 -9.02 -2.76
C LEU A 167 7.43 -8.27 -1.43
N LEU A 168 7.91 -7.03 -1.37
CA LEU A 168 7.77 -6.17 -0.19
C LEU A 168 6.31 -6.02 0.21
N VAL A 169 5.46 -5.55 -0.71
CA VAL A 169 4.04 -5.29 -0.41
C VAL A 169 3.33 -6.61 -0.05
N PHE A 170 3.63 -7.69 -0.75
CA PHE A 170 3.08 -9.01 -0.46
C PHE A 170 3.39 -9.43 0.99
N VAL A 171 4.66 -9.37 1.41
CA VAL A 171 5.07 -9.73 2.77
C VAL A 171 4.43 -8.82 3.81
N LEU A 172 4.33 -7.52 3.55
CA LEU A 172 3.64 -6.60 4.45
C LEU A 172 2.17 -7.00 4.62
N VAL A 173 1.46 -7.32 3.54
CA VAL A 173 0.05 -7.75 3.60
C VAL A 173 -0.12 -9.07 4.37
N LEU A 174 0.84 -10.00 4.33
CA LEU A 174 0.79 -11.21 5.17
C LEU A 174 0.69 -10.88 6.67
N VAL A 175 1.33 -9.80 7.13
CA VAL A 175 1.22 -9.36 8.53
C VAL A 175 -0.21 -8.93 8.87
N PHE A 176 -0.90 -8.25 7.94
CA PHE A 176 -2.30 -7.88 8.09
C PHE A 176 -3.18 -9.13 8.15
N GLU A 177 -3.02 -10.07 7.22
CA GLU A 177 -3.84 -11.29 7.20
C GLU A 177 -3.66 -12.12 8.48
N ILE A 178 -2.45 -12.18 9.06
CA ILE A 178 -2.21 -12.90 10.33
C ILE A 178 -2.98 -12.25 11.49
N ILE A 179 -3.03 -10.92 11.54
CA ILE A 179 -3.67 -10.18 12.64
C ILE A 179 -5.19 -10.15 12.48
N ASP A 180 -5.67 -9.99 11.26
CA ASP A 180 -7.11 -9.96 10.96
C ASP A 180 -7.74 -11.36 10.97
N LEU A 181 -6.94 -12.45 11.00
CA LEU A 181 -7.40 -13.84 10.96
C LEU A 181 -8.55 -14.15 11.94
N ALA A 182 -8.51 -13.61 13.16
CA ALA A 182 -9.54 -13.85 14.17
C ALA A 182 -10.92 -13.23 13.82
N ASN A 183 -10.96 -12.24 12.93
CA ASN A 183 -12.16 -11.52 12.52
C ASN A 183 -12.55 -11.77 11.05
N ASP A 184 -11.69 -12.44 10.28
CA ASP A 184 -11.88 -12.71 8.86
C ASP A 184 -12.95 -13.80 8.63
N ASP A 185 -13.80 -13.61 7.61
CA ASP A 185 -14.75 -14.64 7.19
C ASP A 185 -13.98 -15.89 6.72
N PRO A 186 -14.34 -17.11 7.19
CA PRO A 186 -13.68 -18.36 6.79
C PRO A 186 -13.67 -18.62 5.27
N HIS A 187 -14.60 -18.03 4.51
CA HIS A 187 -14.68 -18.18 3.06
C HIS A 187 -13.69 -17.31 2.28
N LEU A 188 -12.99 -16.37 2.94
CA LEU A 188 -11.98 -15.52 2.30
C LEU A 188 -10.75 -16.29 1.85
N LYS A 189 -10.49 -17.47 2.46
CA LYS A 189 -9.32 -18.32 2.21
C LYS A 189 -8.02 -17.49 2.11
N THR A 190 -7.76 -16.65 3.11
CA THR A 190 -6.50 -15.91 3.23
C THR A 190 -5.31 -16.85 3.36
N VAL A 191 -4.08 -16.36 3.15
CA VAL A 191 -2.88 -17.19 3.28
C VAL A 191 -2.83 -17.89 4.66
N PRO A 192 -3.00 -17.19 5.80
CA PRO A 192 -3.00 -17.86 7.10
C PRO A 192 -4.20 -18.79 7.32
N GLN A 193 -5.35 -18.58 6.68
CA GLN A 193 -6.46 -19.55 6.70
C GLN A 193 -6.12 -20.85 5.94
N GLN A 194 -5.33 -20.76 4.85
CA GLN A 194 -4.99 -21.91 4.01
C GLN A 194 -3.81 -22.73 4.55
N ILE A 195 -2.74 -22.06 4.99
CA ILE A 195 -1.49 -22.73 5.39
C ILE A 195 -1.17 -22.60 6.89
N GLY A 196 -1.98 -21.84 7.63
CA GLY A 196 -1.75 -21.56 9.05
C GLY A 196 -0.78 -20.41 9.30
N VAL A 197 -0.87 -19.80 10.47
CA VAL A 197 -0.05 -18.64 10.87
C VAL A 197 1.45 -18.95 10.81
N ARG A 198 1.89 -20.11 11.32
CA ARG A 198 3.32 -20.46 11.36
C ARG A 198 3.93 -20.58 9.96
N ARG A 199 3.23 -21.23 9.02
CA ARG A 199 3.72 -21.35 7.63
C ARG A 199 3.62 -20.03 6.88
N THR A 200 2.65 -19.18 7.19
CA THR A 200 2.55 -17.82 6.63
C THR A 200 3.74 -16.96 7.04
N LYS A 201 4.17 -17.03 8.30
CA LYS A 201 5.41 -16.38 8.75
C LYS A 201 6.63 -16.91 8.02
N LEU A 202 6.76 -18.23 7.90
CA LEU A 202 7.87 -18.83 7.19
C LEU A 202 7.89 -18.42 5.71
N LEU A 203 6.74 -18.40 5.04
CA LEU A 203 6.61 -17.92 3.67
C LEU A 203 7.10 -16.48 3.54
N GLY A 204 6.64 -15.57 4.41
CA GLY A 204 7.08 -14.18 4.36
C GLY A 204 8.58 -14.01 4.61
N LEU A 205 9.16 -14.76 5.56
CA LEU A 205 10.61 -14.76 5.79
C LEU A 205 11.39 -15.28 4.57
N LEU A 206 10.92 -16.36 3.94
CA LEU A 206 11.54 -16.92 2.74
C LEU A 206 11.44 -15.96 1.55
N LEU A 207 10.36 -15.18 1.42
CA LEU A 207 10.18 -14.17 0.37
C LEU A 207 11.05 -12.91 0.58
N LEU A 208 11.49 -12.64 1.81
CA LEU A 208 12.45 -11.56 2.07
C LEU A 208 13.86 -11.87 1.54
N LEU A 209 14.22 -13.14 1.36
CA LEU A 209 15.49 -13.54 0.76
C LEU A 209 15.61 -13.10 -0.70
N PRO A 210 14.70 -13.47 -1.64
CA PRO A 210 14.76 -12.95 -3.00
C PRO A 210 14.56 -11.44 -3.03
N PHE A 211 13.74 -10.83 -2.16
CA PHE A 211 13.63 -9.37 -2.07
C PHE A 211 15.00 -8.69 -1.89
N TYR A 212 15.83 -9.23 -0.99
CA TYR A 212 17.17 -8.70 -0.74
C TYR A 212 18.15 -9.05 -1.88
N LEU A 213 18.12 -10.31 -2.34
CA LEU A 213 19.05 -10.80 -3.36
C LEU A 213 18.88 -10.14 -4.73
N LEU A 214 17.67 -9.65 -5.05
CA LEU A 214 17.42 -8.91 -6.29
C LEU A 214 18.26 -7.63 -6.41
N GLU A 215 18.75 -7.05 -5.31
CA GLU A 215 19.60 -5.85 -5.36
C GLU A 215 20.94 -6.14 -6.06
N PHE A 216 21.47 -7.36 -5.95
CA PHE A 216 22.73 -7.77 -6.59
C PHE A 216 22.61 -8.04 -8.09
N LEU A 217 21.39 -8.09 -8.63
CA LEU A 217 21.15 -8.32 -10.07
C LEU A 217 21.04 -7.03 -10.88
N LYS A 218 21.04 -5.87 -10.22
CA LYS A 218 20.95 -4.57 -10.87
C LYS A 218 22.23 -4.22 -11.62
N SER A 219 22.07 -3.42 -12.67
CA SER A 219 23.21 -2.88 -13.43
C SER A 219 24.11 -1.97 -12.60
N ASN A 220 23.51 -1.12 -11.75
CA ASN A 220 24.22 -0.20 -10.86
C ASN A 220 24.10 -0.64 -9.41
N PHE A 221 25.25 -0.97 -8.82
CA PHE A 221 25.37 -1.35 -7.42
C PHE A 221 25.41 -0.10 -6.53
N ASP A 222 24.60 -0.10 -5.48
CA ASP A 222 24.50 0.98 -4.50
C ASP A 222 24.64 0.40 -3.09
N GLU A 223 25.78 0.67 -2.45
CA GLU A 223 26.11 0.18 -1.11
C GLU A 223 25.16 0.73 -0.04
N SER A 224 24.73 1.99 -0.17
CA SER A 224 23.80 2.62 0.77
C SER A 224 22.45 1.91 0.73
N GLN A 225 21.95 1.62 -0.47
CA GLN A 225 20.71 0.89 -0.68
C GLN A 225 20.77 -0.54 -0.13
N LEU A 226 21.94 -1.19 -0.20
CA LEU A 226 22.15 -2.52 0.37
C LEU A 226 21.96 -2.51 1.90
N VAL A 227 22.62 -1.57 2.59
CA VAL A 227 22.55 -1.41 4.04
C VAL A 227 21.12 -1.08 4.47
N VAL A 228 20.48 -0.13 3.78
CA VAL A 228 19.09 0.26 4.03
C VAL A 228 18.14 -0.93 3.83
N ASN A 229 18.31 -1.71 2.76
CA ASN A 229 17.49 -2.89 2.50
C ASN A 229 17.70 -3.98 3.56
N LEU A 230 18.92 -4.16 4.07
CA LEU A 230 19.19 -5.11 5.15
C LEU A 230 18.47 -4.72 6.44
N LEU A 231 18.53 -3.44 6.84
CA LEU A 231 17.78 -2.92 7.99
C LEU A 231 16.28 -3.11 7.81
N LEU A 232 15.77 -2.87 6.60
CA LEU A 232 14.37 -3.10 6.26
C LEU A 232 13.97 -4.57 6.39
N VAL A 233 14.78 -5.50 5.88
CA VAL A 233 14.55 -6.95 5.99
C VAL A 233 14.50 -7.39 7.44
N ILE A 234 15.43 -6.90 8.28
CA ILE A 234 15.43 -7.20 9.72
C ILE A 234 14.14 -6.68 10.37
N MET A 235 13.77 -5.43 10.10
CA MET A 235 12.56 -4.81 10.66
C MET A 235 11.29 -5.59 10.27
N ILE A 236 11.11 -5.91 8.98
CA ILE A 236 9.94 -6.67 8.51
C ILE A 236 9.93 -8.08 9.12
N SER A 237 11.09 -8.72 9.21
CA SER A 237 11.23 -10.04 9.84
C SER A 237 10.76 -10.02 11.28
N LEU A 238 11.13 -9.00 12.07
CA LEU A 238 10.65 -8.83 13.44
C LEU A 238 9.13 -8.64 13.48
N PHE A 239 8.58 -7.77 12.63
CA PHE A 239 7.13 -7.56 12.56
C PHE A 239 6.38 -8.84 12.19
N LEU A 240 6.92 -9.67 11.30
CA LEU A 240 6.31 -10.93 10.90
C LEU A 240 6.42 -12.00 12.00
N LEU A 241 7.58 -12.12 12.66
CA LEU A 241 7.81 -13.07 13.75
C LEU A 241 6.85 -12.82 14.93
N PHE A 242 6.65 -11.55 15.30
CA PHE A 242 5.79 -11.17 16.42
C PHE A 242 4.30 -10.98 16.06
N ALA A 243 3.93 -11.07 14.78
CA ALA A 243 2.55 -11.03 14.32
C ALA A 243 1.74 -12.20 14.88
N ASN A 244 0.57 -11.94 15.43
CA ASN A 244 -0.38 -12.96 15.86
C ASN A 244 -1.77 -12.34 16.03
N GLU A 245 -2.80 -13.19 16.05
CA GLU A 245 -4.22 -12.82 16.18
C GLU A 245 -4.55 -11.97 17.42
N LYS A 246 -3.73 -12.02 18.48
CA LYS A 246 -3.96 -11.25 19.71
C LYS A 246 -3.37 -9.83 19.66
N ARG A 247 -2.62 -9.48 18.61
CA ARG A 247 -2.06 -8.13 18.46
C ARG A 247 -3.17 -7.12 18.19
N SER A 248 -2.98 -5.90 18.69
CA SER A 248 -3.91 -4.81 18.42
C SER A 248 -3.86 -4.38 16.96
N LYS A 249 -4.95 -3.79 16.46
CA LYS A 249 -5.01 -3.24 15.09
C LYS A 249 -3.98 -2.12 14.83
N TYR A 250 -3.49 -1.48 15.89
CA TYR A 250 -2.38 -0.52 15.80
C TYR A 250 -1.06 -1.15 15.33
N TYR A 251 -0.87 -2.46 15.55
CA TYR A 251 0.29 -3.17 15.03
C TYR A 251 0.38 -3.07 13.51
N THR A 252 -0.75 -3.23 12.82
CA THR A 252 -0.80 -3.12 11.36
C THR A 252 -1.03 -1.69 10.90
N SER A 253 -2.15 -1.09 11.31
CA SER A 253 -2.60 0.24 10.82
C SER A 253 -1.74 1.43 11.23
N PHE A 254 -0.69 1.22 12.05
CA PHE A 254 0.30 2.23 12.36
C PHE A 254 1.71 1.68 12.16
N TRP A 255 2.12 0.64 12.89
CA TRP A 255 3.53 0.22 12.84
C TRP A 255 3.95 -0.41 11.50
N VAL A 256 3.18 -1.37 10.99
CA VAL A 256 3.52 -2.02 9.70
C VAL A 256 3.32 -1.05 8.54
N GLU A 257 2.25 -0.23 8.55
CA GLU A 257 2.06 0.81 7.54
C GLU A 257 3.19 1.86 7.56
N SER A 258 3.85 2.10 8.70
CA SER A 258 5.00 3.01 8.80
C SER A 258 6.27 2.51 8.10
N ILE A 259 6.37 1.22 7.77
CA ILE A 259 7.60 0.61 7.23
C ILE A 259 8.10 1.33 5.96
N PRO A 260 7.26 1.60 4.94
CA PRO A 260 7.58 2.51 3.83
C PRO A 260 8.17 3.86 4.22
N LEU A 261 7.65 4.52 5.25
CA LEU A 261 8.12 5.82 5.71
C LEU A 261 9.49 5.69 6.36
N VAL A 262 9.66 4.71 7.24
CA VAL A 262 10.96 4.41 7.89
C VAL A 262 12.00 4.09 6.83
N TRP A 263 11.64 3.29 5.80
CA TRP A 263 12.53 2.96 4.71
C TRP A 263 13.03 4.21 3.97
N TRP A 264 12.10 5.11 3.64
CA TRP A 264 12.46 6.37 2.99
C TRP A 264 13.31 7.28 3.88
N LEU A 265 12.99 7.39 5.18
CA LEU A 265 13.78 8.19 6.10
C LEU A 265 15.20 7.63 6.31
N LEU A 266 15.38 6.31 6.38
CA LEU A 266 16.70 5.69 6.48
C LEU A 266 17.58 6.04 5.28
N LEU A 267 17.00 6.05 4.09
CA LEU A 267 17.69 6.42 2.86
C LEU A 267 18.09 7.91 2.81
N LEU A 268 17.40 8.79 3.53
CA LEU A 268 17.77 10.22 3.60
C LEU A 268 18.90 10.51 4.62
N ILE A 269 19.17 9.56 5.52
CA ILE A 269 20.13 9.72 6.62
C ILE A 269 21.49 9.09 6.29
N ILE A 270 21.48 8.01 5.50
CA ILE A 270 22.68 7.26 5.06
C ILE A 270 23.14 7.84 3.72
#